data_AF-A0A931SPE5-F1
#
_entry.id   AF-A0A931SPE5-F1
#
_cell.length_a   1.000
_cell.length_b   1.000
_cell.length_c   1.000
_cell.angle_alpha   90.00
_cell.angle_beta   90.00
_cell.angle_gamma   90.00
#
_symmetry.space_group_name_H-M   'P 1'
#
loop_
_entity.id
_entity.type
_entity.pdbx_description
1 polymer ?
#
loop_
_entity_poly.entity_id
_entity_poly.type
_entity_poly.pdbx_seq_one_letter_code
_entity_poly.pdbx_strand_id
1 'polypeptide(L)' 'MAESLSVEALQYLFRQAGLDLPPERVQELAPSVVEFLDRLKRLDELDLKDVAPAFISPLMWK' A
#
# COMPACT_ATOMS: atom_id res chain seq x y z
N MET A 1 -15.23 -9.51 -1.01
CA MET A 1 -15.63 -8.18 -0.48
C MET A 1 -14.36 -7.53 0.01
N ALA A 2 -13.95 -6.39 -0.54
CA ALA A 2 -12.83 -5.67 0.03
C ALA A 2 -13.23 -5.24 1.44
N GLU A 3 -12.55 -5.74 2.46
CA GLU A 3 -12.65 -5.19 3.80
C GLU A 3 -12.38 -3.68 3.69
N SER A 4 -13.38 -2.88 4.04
CA SER A 4 -13.22 -1.43 4.10
C SER A 4 -12.22 -1.14 5.21
N LEU A 5 -11.02 -0.69 4.85
CA LEU A 5 -10.05 -0.18 5.82
C LEU A 5 -10.68 0.94 6.62
N SER A 6 -10.55 0.88 7.94
CA SER A 6 -11.05 1.96 8.80
C SER A 6 -10.20 3.23 8.58
N VAL A 7 -10.81 4.39 8.84
CA VAL A 7 -10.12 5.69 8.73
C VAL A 7 -8.92 5.75 9.66
N GLU A 8 -9.01 5.12 10.85
CA GLU A 8 -7.93 5.02 11.82
C GLU A 8 -6.75 4.20 11.28
N ALA A 9 -7.02 3.09 10.58
CA ALA A 9 -5.99 2.28 9.97
C ALA A 9 -5.26 3.05 8.86
N LEU A 10 -6.01 3.79 8.02
CA LEU A 10 -5.43 4.64 6.98
C LEU A 10 -4.61 5.80 7.58
N GLN A 11 -5.12 6.47 8.61
CA GLN A 11 -4.38 7.50 9.36
C GLN A 11 -3.09 6.95 9.98
N TYR A 12 -3.11 5.72 10.48
CA TYR A 12 -1.92 5.07 10.99
C TYR A 12 -0.89 4.82 9.88
N LEU A 13 -1.31 4.29 8.73
CA LEU A 13 -0.44 4.05 7.57
C LEU A 13 0.19 5.34 7.05
N PHE A 14 -0.59 6.41 6.88
CA PHE A 14 -0.05 7.70 6.44
C PHE A 14 0.98 8.26 7.43
N ARG A 15 0.73 8.14 8.74
CA ARG A 15 1.71 8.55 9.76
C ARG A 15 3.00 7.74 9.73
N GLN A 16 2.95 6.43 9.45
CA GLN A 16 4.17 5.62 9.26
C GLN A 16 5.00 6.08 8.05
N ALA A 17 4.35 6.64 7.03
CA ALA A 17 5.01 7.27 5.89
C ALA A 17 5.46 8.72 6.15
N GLY A 18 5.29 9.24 7.37
CA GLY A 18 5.61 10.63 7.72
C GLY A 18 4.59 11.66 7.23
N LEU A 19 3.41 11.22 6.82
CA LEU A 19 2.32 12.09 6.38
C LEU A 19 1.31 12.30 7.51
N ASP A 20 1.19 13.54 7.97
CA ASP A 20 0.14 13.95 8.89
C ASP A 20 -0.99 14.59 8.10
N LEU A 21 -2.05 13.82 7.86
CA LEU A 21 -3.19 14.22 7.04
C LEU A 21 -4.43 14.41 7.93
N PRO A 22 -5.23 15.48 7.71
CA PRO A 22 -6.45 15.64 8.46
C PRO A 22 -7.50 14.57 8.05
N PRO A 23 -8.45 14.22 8.92
CA PRO A 23 -9.39 13.11 8.71
C PRO A 23 -10.16 13.18 7.39
N GLU A 24 -10.57 14.37 6.96
CA GLU A 24 -11.28 14.60 5.69
C GLU A 24 -10.43 14.17 4.49
N ARG A 25 -9.13 14.48 4.49
CA ARG A 25 -8.21 14.09 3.41
C ARG A 25 -7.96 12.58 3.42
N VAL A 26 -7.96 11.95 4.59
CA VAL A 26 -7.85 10.49 4.69
C VAL A 26 -9.10 9.81 4.12
N GLN A 27 -10.29 10.31 4.42
CA GLN A 27 -11.54 9.79 3.86
C GLN A 27 -11.61 9.94 2.34
N GLU A 28 -11.15 11.08 1.80
CA GLU A 28 -11.08 11.30 0.34
C GLU A 28 -10.13 10.30 -0.35
N LEU A 29 -9.04 9.91 0.31
CA LEU A 29 -8.05 8.98 -0.23
C LEU A 29 -8.42 7.51 -0.04
N ALA A 30 -9.32 7.19 0.88
CA ALA A 30 -9.70 5.83 1.22
C ALA A 30 -10.11 4.97 0.00
N PRO A 31 -10.95 5.45 -0.95
CA PRO A 31 -11.32 4.68 -2.13
C PRO A 31 -10.11 4.31 -3.00
N SER A 32 -9.19 5.26 -3.20
CA SER A 32 -7.98 5.05 -4.00
C SER A 32 -7.04 4.03 -3.36
N VAL A 33 -6.91 4.04 -2.03
CA VAL A 33 -6.12 3.05 -1.30
C VAL A 33 -6.74 1.66 -1.41
N VAL A 34 -8.06 1.55 -1.27
CA VAL A 34 -8.78 0.28 -1.43
C VAL A 34 -8.59 -0.28 -2.84
N GLU A 35 -8.76 0.55 -3.88
CA GLU A 35 -8.53 0.14 -5.27
C GLU A 35 -7.09 -0.34 -5.49
N PHE A 36 -6.11 0.39 -4.95
CA PHE A 36 -4.70 0.01 -5.05
C PHE A 36 -4.42 -1.35 -4.39
N LEU A 37 -4.95 -1.57 -3.19
CA LEU A 37 -4.78 -2.85 -2.49
C LEU A 37 -5.46 -4.01 -3.21
N ASP A 38 -6.64 -3.79 -3.78
CA ASP A 38 -7.31 -4.81 -4.58
C ASP A 38 -6.54 -5.14 -5.87
N ARG A 39 -5.84 -4.16 -6.46
CA ARG A 39 -4.92 -4.43 -7.58
C ARG A 39 -3.70 -5.23 -7.13
N LEU A 40 -3.16 -4.95 -5.95
CA LEU A 40 -2.02 -5.71 -5.39
C LEU A 40 -2.37 -7.16 -5.07
N LYS A 41 -3.60 -7.47 -4.66
CA LYS A 41 -4.04 -8.87 -4.44
C LYS A 41 -3.88 -9.77 -5.66
N ARG A 42 -3.88 -9.22 -6.88
CA ARG A 42 -3.60 -9.98 -8.10
C ARG A 42 -2.18 -10.53 -8.16
N LEU A 43 -1.26 -9.96 -7.37
CA LEU A 43 0.12 -10.46 -7.26
C LEU A 43 0.18 -11.77 -6.47
N ASP A 44 -0.79 -12.04 -5.59
CA ASP A 44 -0.85 -13.30 -4.81
C ASP A 44 -1.13 -14.51 -5.72
N GLU A 45 -1.67 -14.28 -6.92
CA GLU A 45 -1.95 -15.32 -7.92
C GLU A 45 -0.72 -15.72 -8.74
N LEU A 46 0.40 -14.99 -8.59
CA LEU A 46 1.63 -15.27 -9.35
C LEU A 46 2.32 -16.53 -8.80
N ASP A 47 2.70 -17.43 -9.70
CA ASP A 47 3.53 -18.59 -9.35
C ASP A 47 4.98 -18.12 -9.17
N LEU A 48 5.35 -17.88 -7.92
CA LEU A 48 6.69 -17.45 -7.52
C LEU A 48 7.53 -18.61 -6.99
N LYS A 49 7.11 -19.87 -7.22
CA LYS A 49 7.89 -21.04 -6.81
C LYS A 49 9.24 -21.01 -7.54
N ASP A 50 10.31 -21.00 -6.76
CA ASP A 50 11.70 -20.93 -7.23
C ASP A 50 12.14 -19.57 -7.85
N VAL A 51 11.35 -18.51 -7.70
CA VAL A 51 11.75 -17.14 -8.07
C VAL A 51 12.45 -16.47 -6.89
N ALA A 52 13.76 -16.20 -7.03
CA ALA A 52 14.50 -15.44 -6.03
C ALA A 52 14.11 -13.94 -6.07
N PRO A 53 13.93 -13.28 -4.90
CA PRO A 53 13.70 -11.83 -4.87
C PRO A 53 14.89 -11.07 -5.45
N ALA A 54 14.61 -10.16 -6.39
CA ALA A 54 15.62 -9.26 -6.92
C ALA A 54 15.76 -8.04 -5.99
N PHE A 55 16.82 -7.99 -5.18
CA PHE A 55 17.16 -6.80 -4.40
C PHE A 55 18.02 -5.87 -5.24
N ILE A 56 17.40 -4.84 -5.82
CA ILE A 56 18.12 -3.72 -6.41
C ILE A 56 18.17 -2.61 -5.34
N SER A 57 19.35 -2.36 -4.77
CA SER A 57 19.53 -1.23 -3.85
C SER A 57 19.38 0.09 -4.63
N PRO A 58 18.48 1.01 -4.22
CA PRO A 58 18.33 2.30 -4.89
C PRO A 58 19.54 3.24 -4.74
N LEU A 59 20.58 2.85 -3.99
CA LEU A 59 21.73 3.69 -3.66
C LEU A 59 22.97 3.45 -4.57
N MET A 60 22.79 2.81 -5.73
CA MET A 60 23.87 2.56 -6.71
C MET A 60 23.81 3.48 -7.95
N TRP A 61 23.25 4.69 -7.83
CA TRP A 61 23.57 5.78 -8.76
C TRP A 61 24.64 6.66 -8.13
N LYS A 62 25.86 6.56 -8.68
CA LYS A 62 26.95 7.51 -8.43
C LYS A 62 26.63 8.86 -9.05
#